data_AF-A0A3M0ZRN4-F1
#
_entry.id   AF-A0A3M0ZRN4-F1
#
_cell.length_a   1.000
_cell.length_b   1.000
_cell.length_c   1.000
_cell.angle_alpha   90.00
_cell.angle_beta   90.00
_cell.angle_gamma   90.00
#
_symmetry.space_group_name_H-M   'P 1'
#
loop_
_entity.id
_entity.type
_entity.pdbx_description
1 polymer ?
#
loop_
_entity_poly.entity_id
_entity_poly.type
_entity_poly.pdbx_seq_one_letter_code
_entity_poly.pdbx_strand_id
1 'polypeptide(L)'
;MAKDLEHLAHLPDDQIICYCQQVNKGTIVRAIRAGARTLNDLQRVTTAGAGNRCRELNPHGRCCHPELKGLLVIYANSPEGGSGKCACCHHKP
;
A
#
# COMPACT_ATOMS: atom_id res chain seq x y z
N MET A 1 4.86 7.02 15.38
CA MET A 1 3.71 6.10 15.24
C MET A 1 2.62 6.67 14.34
N ALA A 2 1.86 7.71 14.72
CA ALA A 2 0.81 8.26 13.85
C ALA A 2 1.36 8.92 12.57
N LYS A 3 2.44 9.70 12.69
CA LYS A 3 3.09 10.39 11.57
C LYS A 3 3.63 9.45 10.49
N ASP A 4 4.03 8.24 10.88
CA ASP A 4 4.60 7.24 9.96
C ASP A 4 3.52 6.65 9.04
N LEU A 5 2.31 6.42 9.58
CA LEU A 5 1.17 5.94 8.79
C LEU A 5 0.63 7.03 7.86
N GLU A 6 0.59 8.27 8.34
CA GLU A 6 0.18 9.42 7.53
C GLU A 6 1.13 9.60 6.34
N HIS A 7 2.45 9.54 6.57
CA HIS A 7 3.42 9.61 5.48
C HIS A 7 3.21 8.47 4.45
N LEU A 8 3.03 7.22 4.89
CA LEU A 8 2.78 6.07 4.01
C LEU A 8 1.51 6.24 3.16
N ALA A 9 0.45 6.82 3.73
CA ALA A 9 -0.79 7.08 3.03
C ALA A 9 -0.62 8.09 1.87
N HIS A 10 0.29 9.06 2.01
CA HIS A 10 0.55 10.11 1.03
C HIS A 10 1.65 9.77 -0.01
N LEU A 11 2.37 8.65 0.15
CA LEU A 11 3.33 8.20 -0.87
C LEU A 11 2.65 7.97 -2.23
N PRO A 12 3.34 8.23 -3.36
CA PRO A 12 2.77 7.95 -4.67
C PRO A 12 2.70 6.44 -4.93
N ASP A 13 1.81 6.00 -5.81
CA ASP A 13 1.54 4.57 -6.06
C ASP A 13 2.72 3.84 -6.73
N ASP A 14 3.56 4.55 -7.47
CA ASP A 14 4.77 4.03 -8.11
C ASP A 14 5.96 3.91 -7.14
N GLN A 15 5.86 4.46 -5.93
CA GLN A 15 6.89 4.33 -4.90
C GLN A 15 7.19 2.86 -4.59
N ILE A 16 8.45 2.46 -4.76
CA ILE A 16 8.93 1.12 -4.37
C ILE A 16 8.87 1.00 -2.84
N ILE A 17 8.20 -0.05 -2.37
CA ILE A 17 8.11 -0.42 -0.95
C ILE A 17 8.99 -1.64 -0.68
N CYS A 18 8.93 -2.66 -1.53
CA CYS A 18 9.79 -3.84 -1.41
C CYS A 18 10.88 -3.81 -2.48
N TYR A 19 12.07 -3.36 -2.10
CA TYR A 19 13.22 -3.25 -3.01
C TYR A 19 13.81 -4.60 -3.42
N CYS A 20 13.61 -5.67 -2.63
CA CYS A 20 14.08 -7.00 -3.01
C CYS A 20 13.38 -7.52 -4.27
N GLN A 21 12.07 -7.27 -4.38
CA GLN A 21 11.22 -7.80 -5.43
C GLN A 21 10.67 -6.69 -6.37
N GLN A 22 11.15 -5.46 -6.20
CA GLN A 22 10.73 -4.29 -6.98
C GLN A 22 9.21 -4.06 -6.97
N VAL A 23 8.57 -4.21 -5.81
CA VAL A 23 7.12 -4.04 -5.65
C VAL A 23 6.81 -2.63 -5.14
N ASN A 24 5.93 -1.93 -5.86
CA ASN A 24 5.46 -0.59 -5.53
C ASN A 24 4.22 -0.58 -4.62
N LYS A 25 3.95 0.59 -4.01
CA LYS A 25 2.80 0.84 -3.14
C LYS A 25 1.48 0.48 -3.82
N GLY A 26 1.26 0.92 -5.06
CA GLY A 26 0.01 0.70 -5.79
C GLY A 26 -0.30 -0.78 -5.96
N THR A 27 0.70 -1.62 -6.20
CA THR A 27 0.53 -3.08 -6.26
C THR A 27 0.10 -3.66 -4.92
N ILE A 28 0.71 -3.23 -3.83
CA ILE A 28 0.34 -3.67 -2.47
C ILE A 28 -1.08 -3.22 -2.13
N VAL A 29 -1.41 -1.95 -2.37
CA VAL A 29 -2.74 -1.40 -2.13
C VAL A 29 -3.79 -2.17 -2.93
N ARG A 30 -3.58 -2.41 -4.23
CA ARG A 30 -4.50 -3.24 -5.05
C ARG A 30 -4.69 -4.64 -4.47
N ALA A 31 -3.64 -5.29 -3.97
CA ALA A 31 -3.76 -6.60 -3.35
C ALA A 31 -4.59 -6.55 -2.05
N ILE A 32 -4.42 -5.51 -1.23
CA ILE A 32 -5.24 -5.30 -0.04
C ILE A 32 -6.70 -5.09 -0.45
N ARG A 33 -6.96 -4.22 -1.42
CA ARG A 33 -8.31 -3.98 -1.95
C ARG A 33 -8.97 -5.25 -2.49
N ALA A 34 -8.19 -6.12 -3.12
CA ALA A 34 -8.62 -7.43 -3.62
C ALA A 34 -8.83 -8.49 -2.52
N GLY A 35 -8.61 -8.18 -1.25
CA GLY A 35 -8.91 -9.06 -0.12
C GLY A 35 -7.70 -9.58 0.66
N ALA A 36 -6.47 -9.16 0.35
CA ALA A 36 -5.32 -9.50 1.19
C ALA A 36 -5.46 -8.82 2.57
N ARG A 37 -5.35 -9.58 3.66
CA ARG A 37 -5.51 -9.08 5.03
C ARG A 37 -4.30 -9.34 5.92
N THR A 38 -3.39 -10.19 5.48
CA THR A 38 -2.16 -10.54 6.22
C THR A 38 -0.91 -10.33 5.38
N LEU A 39 0.25 -10.27 6.04
CA LEU A 39 1.54 -10.26 5.36
C LEU A 39 1.74 -11.49 4.48
N ASN A 40 1.26 -12.65 4.92
CA ASN A 40 1.35 -13.88 4.15
C ASN A 40 0.50 -13.78 2.86
N ASP A 41 -0.67 -13.17 2.93
CA ASP A 41 -1.49 -12.92 1.72
C ASP A 41 -0.76 -11.99 0.76
N LEU A 42 -0.17 -10.90 1.26
CA LEU A 42 0.61 -9.97 0.45
C LEU A 42 1.82 -10.65 -0.20
N GLN A 43 2.54 -11.50 0.54
CA GLN A 43 3.65 -12.28 0.00
C GLN A 43 3.20 -13.22 -1.11
N ARG A 44 2.08 -13.94 -0.93
CA ARG A 44 1.55 -14.85 -1.96
C ARG A 44 1.09 -14.12 -3.22
N VAL A 45 0.45 -12.96 -3.07
CA VAL A 45 -0.14 -12.23 -4.21
C VAL A 45 0.87 -11.32 -4.92
N THR A 46 1.75 -10.66 -4.17
CA THR A 46 2.62 -9.60 -4.69
C THR A 46 4.11 -9.95 -4.65
N THR A 47 4.50 -11.03 -3.97
CA THR A 47 5.89 -11.40 -3.62
C THR A 47 6.61 -10.43 -2.67
N ALA A 48 6.02 -9.28 -2.34
CA ALA A 48 6.61 -8.32 -1.40
C ALA A 48 6.83 -8.95 -0.02
N GLY A 49 8.01 -8.74 0.54
CA GLY A 49 8.38 -9.28 1.87
C GLY A 49 8.92 -10.71 1.86
N ALA A 50 9.00 -11.38 0.70
CA ALA A 50 9.55 -12.74 0.59
C ALA A 50 11.07 -12.80 0.38
N GLY A 51 11.72 -11.68 0.00
CA GLY A 51 13.17 -11.61 -0.24
C GLY A 51 14.01 -11.40 1.04
N ASN A 52 15.31 -11.67 0.96
CA ASN A 52 16.25 -11.61 2.09
C ASN A 52 17.40 -10.58 1.95
N ARG A 53 17.51 -9.87 0.82
CA ARG A 53 18.58 -8.89 0.55
C ARG A 53 18.25 -7.46 0.98
N CYS A 54 17.44 -7.31 2.03
CA CYS A 54 16.92 -6.00 2.44
C CYS A 54 18.04 -5.03 2.84
N ARG A 55 19.10 -5.53 3.48
CA ARG A 55 20.24 -4.71 3.93
C ARG A 55 21.03 -4.12 2.76
N GLU A 56 21.02 -4.78 1.61
CA GLU A 56 21.75 -4.36 0.40
C GLU A 56 20.87 -3.52 -0.53
N LEU A 57 19.61 -3.93 -0.72
CA LEU A 57 18.74 -3.37 -1.77
C LEU A 57 17.78 -2.28 -1.26
N ASN A 58 17.39 -2.31 0.01
CA ASN A 58 16.54 -1.26 0.56
C ASN A 58 17.40 -0.06 0.98
N PRO A 59 17.15 1.16 0.49
CA PRO A 59 17.91 2.35 0.89
C PRO A 59 17.88 2.63 2.39
N HIS A 60 16.86 2.14 3.10
CA HIS A 60 16.79 2.23 4.56
C HIS A 60 17.59 1.14 5.30
N GLY A 61 18.23 0.21 4.58
CA GLY A 61 19.04 -0.86 5.15
C GLY A 61 18.27 -1.89 5.99
N ARG A 62 16.93 -1.88 5.93
CA ARG A 62 16.04 -2.74 6.73
C ARG A 62 14.93 -3.37 5.90
N CYS A 63 14.25 -4.36 6.49
CA CYS A 63 13.12 -5.01 5.84
C CYS A 63 11.91 -4.05 5.66
N CYS A 64 11.14 -4.28 4.60
CA CYS A 64 9.92 -3.53 4.24
C CYS A 64 8.66 -3.94 5.04
N HIS A 65 8.77 -4.92 5.95
CA HIS A 65 7.63 -5.40 6.75
C HIS A 65 6.90 -4.30 7.54
N PRO A 66 7.57 -3.27 8.12
CA PRO A 66 6.87 -2.17 8.78
C PRO A 66 5.94 -1.41 7.82
N GLU A 67 6.40 -1.15 6.59
CA GLU A 67 5.61 -0.47 5.56
C GLU A 67 4.43 -1.33 5.11
N LEU A 68 4.64 -2.64 4.89
CA LEU A 68 3.57 -3.57 4.52
C LEU A 68 2.48 -3.64 5.62
N LYS A 69 2.89 -3.70 6.89
CA LYS A 69 1.96 -3.67 8.03
C LYS A 69 1.22 -2.33 8.10
N GLY A 70 1.90 -1.21 7.88
CA GLY A 70 1.29 0.11 7.84
C GLY A 70 0.22 0.21 6.75
N LEU A 71 0.53 -0.26 5.54
CA LEU A 71 -0.44 -0.28 4.43
C LEU A 71 -1.64 -1.19 4.72
N LEU A 72 -1.44 -2.34 5.36
CA LEU A 72 -2.54 -3.17 5.83
C LEU A 72 -3.43 -2.41 6.82
N VAL A 73 -2.85 -1.73 7.81
CA VAL A 73 -3.62 -0.91 8.77
C VAL A 73 -4.43 0.18 8.07
N ILE A 74 -3.85 0.85 7.07
CA ILE A 74 -4.50 1.95 6.34
C ILE A 74 -5.63 1.44 5.43
N TYR A 75 -5.39 0.37 4.67
CA TYR A 75 -6.27 -0.02 3.55
C TYR A 75 -7.12 -1.28 3.81
N ALA A 76 -6.81 -2.13 4.80
CA ALA A 76 -7.58 -3.37 5.02
C ALA A 76 -8.97 -3.13 5.64
N ASN A 77 -9.14 -2.03 6.38
CA ASN A 77 -10.40 -1.65 7.05
C ASN A 77 -11.10 -0.46 6.38
N SER A 78 -10.56 0.05 5.28
CA SER A 78 -11.23 1.11 4.53
C SER A 78 -12.31 0.48 3.66
N PRO A 79 -13.61 0.78 3.86
CA PRO A 79 -14.64 0.36 2.91
C PRO A 79 -14.32 1.00 1.56
N GLU A 80 -14.09 0.16 0.56
CA GLU A 80 -13.61 0.52 -0.77
C GLU A 80 -14.46 1.60 -1.47
N GLY A 81 -13.79 2.49 -2.20
CA GLY A 81 -14.23 2.97 -3.51
C GLY A 81 -15.65 3.57 -3.63
N GLY A 82 -15.83 4.81 -3.21
CA GLY A 82 -16.92 5.66 -3.68
C GLY A 82 -16.59 6.31 -5.03
N SER A 83 -16.88 5.62 -6.13
CA SER A 83 -17.21 6.29 -7.39
C SER A 83 -18.37 7.26 -7.18
N GLY A 84 -18.23 8.50 -7.66
CA GLY A 84 -19.35 9.36 -8.00
C GLY A 84 -20.16 9.92 -6.82
N LYS A 85 -19.73 11.08 -6.32
CA LYS A 85 -20.70 12.17 -6.26
C LYS A 85 -20.40 13.12 -7.41
N CYS A 86 -21.02 12.81 -8.55
CA CYS A 86 -21.45 13.87 -9.45
C CYS A 86 -22.38 14.76 -8.62
N ALA A 87 -21.85 15.82 -8.02
CA ALA A 87 -22.68 16.89 -7.49
C ALA A 87 -23.05 17.75 -8.70
N CYS A 88 -24.09 17.27 -9.39
CA CYS A 88 -25.18 18.08 -9.90
C CYS A 88 -24.75 19.48 -10.38
N CYS A 89 -24.56 19.57 -11.70
CA CYS A 89 -24.79 20.79 -12.46
C CYS A 89 -25.98 21.55 -11.85
N HIS A 90 -25.73 22.76 -11.36
CA HIS A 90 -26.79 23.68 -11.01
C HIS A 90 -27.53 24.06 -12.30
N HIS A 91 -28.62 23.36 -12.58
CA HIS A 91 -29.67 23.86 -13.45
C HIS A 91 -30.14 25.20 -12.89
N LYS A 92 -29.91 26.27 -13.65
CA LYS A 92 -30.44 27.61 -13.40
C LYS A 92 -31.60 27.82 -14.38
N PRO A 93 -32.81 28.20 -13.92
CA PRO A 93 -33.87 28.66 -14.81
C PRO A 93 -33.55 30.03 -15.43
#